data_AF-A0A7J6FM37-F1
#
_entry.id   AF-A0A7J6FM37-F1
#
_cell.length_a   1.000
_cell.length_b   1.000
_cell.length_c   1.000
_cell.angle_alpha   90.00
_cell.angle_beta   90.00
_cell.angle_gamma   90.00
#
_symmetry.space_group_name_H-M   'P 1'
#
loop_
_entity.id
_entity.type
_entity.pdbx_description
1 polymer ?
#
loop_
_entity_poly.entity_id
_entity_poly.type
_entity_poly.pdbx_seq_one_letter_code
_entity_poly.pdbx_strand_id
1 'polypeptide(L)'
;MSLSVVRSSESLVKPREKTPCTTLELSAMDKVPVLRCNARTLHVYKKGGKGAASAIREALSRALVPYYPLAGRLKEYSSPNPNIGLQVDCCGEGVWFVDASADSKLEHFNYFDDLIDASNYSVSSSHDHLLPNQIRGSLLGDQPLVQIQVTRFACDGFVMGLVFSHIICDGLGAAQFLNAVGEFARGFDRLTVDPVWCRDFFLTNNTTTSTPQPLPTIMPFVNYKLKEAHVDISMEQIEKLKQHFQQSTGGAHKCSTFEIVAASFWSCRTKAITITNYNSNDDVEEEMVRLVFFANCRQLMQPPLPEGFYGNCFFPVTIKASKKFVANASVVEVVKMIQQGKAKLGEEFDNYRKSRNENDGMEEEREDPFMQPLSYNTLFVSEWGRLGFNQVDMGWGQPLHIVPIQGSAIIPAGIVGWQPAPKRGIRLMSWCVEEPHRHLFLSHIMRLFTI
;
A
#
# COMPACT_ATOMS: atom_id res chain seq x y z
N MET A 1 -2.79 -27.90 8.31
CA MET A 1 -4.18 -27.78 8.83
C MET A 1 -4.88 -26.67 8.04
N SER A 2 -6.13 -26.86 7.64
CA SER A 2 -6.90 -25.79 6.99
C SER A 2 -7.43 -24.79 8.02
N LEU A 3 -7.35 -23.50 7.70
CA LEU A 3 -7.96 -22.45 8.50
C LEU A 3 -9.48 -22.51 8.32
N SER A 4 -10.22 -22.66 9.42
CA SER A 4 -11.68 -22.58 9.45
C SER A 4 -12.10 -21.34 10.24
N VAL A 5 -12.82 -20.43 9.59
CA VAL A 5 -13.31 -19.18 10.17
C VAL A 5 -14.84 -19.22 10.20
N VAL A 6 -15.41 -19.00 11.38
CA VAL A 6 -16.85 -18.86 11.58
C VAL A 6 -17.16 -17.40 11.83
N ARG A 7 -17.99 -16.79 10.98
CA ARG A 7 -18.47 -15.41 11.15
C ARG A 7 -19.67 -15.42 12.09
N SER A 8 -19.54 -14.76 13.24
CA SER A 8 -20.55 -14.73 14.30
C SER A 8 -21.56 -13.61 14.10
N SER A 9 -21.12 -12.46 13.58
CA SER A 9 -22.01 -11.35 13.23
C SER A 9 -21.42 -10.49 12.11
N GLU A 10 -22.32 -9.91 11.32
CA GLU A 10 -22.00 -9.10 10.14
C GLU A 10 -22.94 -7.90 10.12
N SER A 11 -22.41 -6.67 10.16
CA SER A 11 -23.24 -5.46 10.23
C SER A 11 -22.46 -4.20 9.88
N LEU A 12 -23.21 -3.14 9.51
CA LEU A 12 -22.64 -1.80 9.37
C LEU A 12 -22.47 -1.15 10.75
N VAL A 13 -21.26 -0.69 11.05
CA VAL A 13 -20.95 0.14 12.22
C VAL A 13 -21.10 1.60 11.81
N LYS A 14 -22.10 2.26 12.39
CA LYS A 14 -22.39 3.67 12.14
C LYS A 14 -21.62 4.57 13.10
N PRO A 15 -21.42 5.86 12.76
CA PRO A 15 -20.96 6.86 13.72
C PRO A 15 -21.83 6.83 14.99
N ARG A 16 -21.19 6.98 16.16
CA ARG A 16 -21.87 6.94 17.47
C ARG A 16 -22.87 8.07 17.64
N GLU A 17 -22.57 9.20 17.04
CA GLU A 17 -23.36 10.43 17.07
C GLU A 17 -23.82 10.77 15.66
N LYS A 18 -24.85 11.62 15.56
CA LYS A 18 -25.33 12.10 14.26
C LYS A 18 -24.24 12.94 13.60
N THR A 19 -23.80 12.51 12.42
CA THR A 19 -22.86 13.26 11.58
C THR A 19 -23.63 14.08 10.54
N PRO A 20 -22.99 15.07 9.89
CA PRO A 20 -23.57 15.72 8.72
C PRO A 20 -24.02 14.68 7.69
N CYS A 21 -25.16 14.92 7.04
CA CYS A 21 -25.57 14.21 5.82
C CYS A 21 -25.34 15.16 4.66
N THR A 22 -24.23 14.97 3.96
CA THR A 22 -23.73 15.89 2.93
C THR A 22 -22.89 15.13 1.92
N THR A 23 -22.61 15.76 0.79
CA THR A 23 -21.71 15.22 -0.22
C THR A 23 -20.41 16.00 -0.22
N LEU A 24 -19.27 15.31 -0.19
CA LEU A 24 -17.95 15.91 -0.16
C LEU A 24 -17.16 15.64 -1.44
N GLU A 25 -16.42 16.66 -1.88
CA GLU A 25 -15.52 16.56 -3.02
C GLU A 25 -14.23 15.82 -2.67
N LEU A 26 -13.84 14.91 -3.55
CA LEU A 26 -12.53 14.26 -3.52
C LEU A 26 -11.48 15.19 -4.16
N SER A 27 -10.24 15.13 -3.69
CA SER A 27 -9.15 15.89 -4.31
C SER A 27 -8.80 15.34 -5.70
N ALA A 28 -8.08 16.12 -6.50
CA ALA A 28 -7.55 15.63 -7.78
C ALA A 28 -6.69 14.37 -7.62
N MET A 29 -5.98 14.24 -6.50
CA MET A 29 -5.15 13.06 -6.17
C MET A 29 -5.99 11.84 -5.84
N ASP A 30 -7.07 12.02 -5.06
CA ASP A 30 -8.01 10.94 -4.73
C ASP A 30 -8.70 10.38 -5.99
N LYS A 31 -8.92 11.26 -6.99
CA LYS A 31 -9.58 10.94 -8.26
C LYS A 31 -8.65 10.26 -9.29
N VAL A 32 -7.36 10.07 -8.98
CA VAL A 32 -6.42 9.39 -9.89
C VAL A 32 -6.93 7.96 -10.19
N PRO A 33 -7.11 7.56 -11.46
CA PRO A 33 -7.75 6.30 -11.82
C PRO A 33 -7.16 5.04 -11.18
N VAL A 34 -5.84 4.96 -11.02
CA VAL A 34 -5.16 3.79 -10.42
C VAL A 34 -5.55 3.57 -8.94
N LEU A 35 -6.09 4.58 -8.27
CA LEU A 35 -6.54 4.50 -6.88
C LEU A 35 -7.98 3.98 -6.74
N ARG A 36 -8.69 3.72 -7.85
CA ARG A 36 -9.99 3.06 -7.86
C ARG A 36 -9.88 1.56 -7.58
N CYS A 37 -9.20 1.21 -6.50
CA CYS A 37 -9.00 -0.14 -6.03
C CYS A 37 -9.13 -0.19 -4.50
N ASN A 38 -9.25 -1.42 -3.97
CA ASN A 38 -9.19 -1.65 -2.55
C ASN A 38 -7.82 -2.18 -2.16
N ALA A 39 -7.20 -1.55 -1.17
CA ALA A 39 -6.03 -2.08 -0.51
C ALA A 39 -6.47 -3.00 0.64
N ARG A 40 -5.74 -4.11 0.81
CA ARG A 40 -6.11 -5.22 1.69
C ARG A 40 -4.95 -5.59 2.60
N THR A 41 -5.18 -5.64 3.91
CA THR A 41 -4.12 -5.91 4.90
C THR A 41 -4.64 -6.75 6.05
N LEU A 42 -3.79 -7.63 6.60
CA LEU A 42 -4.03 -8.28 7.88
C LEU A 42 -3.12 -7.68 8.95
N HIS A 43 -3.67 -7.44 10.13
CA HIS A 43 -2.96 -6.95 11.30
C HIS A 43 -3.03 -8.05 12.35
N VAL A 44 -1.90 -8.67 12.68
CA VAL A 44 -1.86 -9.85 13.54
C VAL A 44 -1.53 -9.43 14.96
N TYR A 45 -2.40 -9.73 15.93
CA TYR A 45 -2.21 -9.38 17.34
C TYR A 45 -2.05 -10.64 18.18
N LYS A 46 -0.96 -10.71 18.97
CA LYS A 46 -0.70 -11.84 19.87
C LYS A 46 -1.72 -11.96 21.01
N LYS A 47 -2.40 -10.87 21.36
CA LYS A 47 -3.38 -10.77 22.45
C LYS A 47 -4.53 -9.88 22.03
N GLY A 48 -5.74 -10.22 22.45
CA GLY A 48 -6.98 -9.45 22.26
C GLY A 48 -8.08 -9.82 23.26
N GLY A 49 -7.98 -10.99 23.89
CA GLY A 49 -9.01 -11.49 24.80
C GLY A 49 -10.35 -11.72 24.10
N LYS A 50 -11.38 -12.08 24.88
CA LYS A 50 -12.71 -12.39 24.35
C LYS A 50 -13.47 -11.16 23.82
N GLY A 51 -13.06 -9.95 24.21
CA GLY A 51 -13.77 -8.69 23.92
C GLY A 51 -13.25 -7.89 22.72
N ALA A 52 -12.22 -8.37 21.99
CA ALA A 52 -11.56 -7.62 20.93
C ALA A 52 -12.53 -7.03 19.89
N ALA A 53 -13.40 -7.86 19.31
CA ALA A 53 -14.36 -7.42 18.30
C ALA A 53 -15.34 -6.37 18.84
N SER A 54 -15.85 -6.57 20.07
CA SER A 54 -16.77 -5.62 20.69
C SER A 54 -16.12 -4.27 20.99
N ALA A 55 -14.90 -4.27 21.55
CA ALA A 55 -14.19 -3.04 21.88
C ALA A 55 -13.80 -2.25 20.61
N ILE A 56 -13.28 -2.95 19.58
CA ILE A 56 -12.94 -2.34 18.30
C ILE A 56 -14.20 -1.79 17.64
N ARG A 57 -15.32 -2.52 17.67
CA ARG A 57 -16.61 -2.05 17.14
C ARG A 57 -17.08 -0.76 17.82
N GLU A 58 -17.03 -0.69 19.16
CA GLU A 58 -17.41 0.51 19.89
C GLU A 58 -16.48 1.69 19.59
N ALA A 59 -15.17 1.44 19.61
CA ALA A 59 -14.17 2.45 19.32
C ALA A 59 -14.27 2.97 17.87
N LEU A 60 -14.54 2.07 16.91
CA LEU A 60 -14.81 2.41 15.52
C LEU A 60 -16.01 3.33 15.40
N SER A 61 -17.12 3.04 16.09
CA SER A 61 -18.30 3.90 16.09
C SER A 61 -17.97 5.32 16.60
N ARG A 62 -17.11 5.44 17.61
CA ARG A 62 -16.62 6.75 18.11
C ARG A 62 -15.70 7.44 17.08
N ALA A 63 -14.75 6.72 16.50
CA ALA A 63 -13.82 7.26 15.50
C ALA A 63 -14.52 7.76 14.23
N LEU A 64 -15.64 7.13 13.85
CA LEU A 64 -16.44 7.55 12.71
C LEU A 64 -17.21 8.87 12.92
N VAL A 65 -17.21 9.45 14.13
CA VAL A 65 -17.76 10.79 14.33
C VAL A 65 -16.83 11.86 13.73
N PRO A 66 -15.56 11.98 14.15
CA PRO A 66 -14.63 12.92 13.51
C PRO A 66 -14.15 12.46 12.12
N TYR A 67 -14.16 11.14 11.83
CA TYR A 67 -13.87 10.58 10.50
C TYR A 67 -15.15 10.23 9.71
N TYR A 68 -16.24 11.00 9.86
CA TYR A 68 -17.54 10.70 9.24
C TYR A 68 -17.51 10.42 7.72
N PRO A 69 -16.59 10.99 6.90
CA PRO A 69 -16.56 10.66 5.47
C PRO A 69 -16.22 9.18 5.21
N LEU A 70 -15.50 8.52 6.11
CA LEU A 70 -15.17 7.08 5.97
C LEU A 70 -16.39 6.16 6.18
N ALA A 71 -17.46 6.67 6.79
CA ALA A 71 -18.74 5.97 6.90
C ALA A 71 -19.64 6.14 5.66
N GLY A 72 -19.23 6.95 4.68
CA GLY A 72 -20.01 7.26 3.49
C GLY A 72 -19.95 6.20 2.39
N ARG A 73 -20.40 6.59 1.19
CA ARG A 73 -20.35 5.81 -0.05
C ARG A 73 -19.75 6.62 -1.18
N LEU A 74 -18.99 5.96 -2.04
CA LEU A 74 -18.52 6.58 -3.28
C LEU A 74 -19.72 6.77 -4.20
N LYS A 75 -19.87 7.98 -4.74
CA LYS A 75 -20.94 8.31 -5.67
C LYS A 75 -20.36 8.80 -6.98
N GLU A 76 -20.75 8.15 -8.06
CA GLU A 76 -20.42 8.57 -9.42
C GLU A 76 -21.61 9.37 -9.98
N TYR A 77 -21.37 10.61 -10.39
CA TYR A 77 -22.32 11.41 -11.13
C TYR A 77 -22.05 11.31 -12.62
N SER A 78 -23.13 11.27 -13.42
CA SER A 78 -23.05 11.33 -14.87
C SER A 78 -22.52 12.69 -15.30
N SER A 79 -21.20 12.77 -15.46
CA SER A 79 -20.50 13.88 -16.12
C SER A 79 -19.95 13.37 -17.45
N PRO A 80 -19.94 14.19 -18.52
CA PRO A 80 -19.21 13.85 -19.74
C PRO A 80 -17.71 13.64 -19.49
N ASN A 81 -17.17 14.00 -18.31
CA ASN A 81 -15.83 13.62 -17.86
C ASN A 81 -15.90 12.61 -16.68
N PRO A 82 -15.44 11.35 -16.85
CA PRO A 82 -15.51 10.29 -15.85
C PRO A 82 -14.63 10.52 -14.62
N ASN A 83 -13.75 11.52 -14.64
CA ASN A 83 -12.91 11.91 -13.50
C ASN A 83 -13.47 13.10 -12.72
N ILE A 84 -14.50 13.80 -13.23
CA ILE A 84 -15.11 14.95 -12.56
C ILE A 84 -16.27 14.53 -11.65
N GLY A 85 -16.93 13.42 -11.93
CA GLY A 85 -18.14 12.99 -11.22
C GLY A 85 -17.95 12.21 -9.92
N LEU A 86 -16.75 12.09 -9.35
CA LEU A 86 -16.53 11.29 -8.13
C LEU A 86 -16.61 12.13 -6.85
N GLN A 87 -17.56 11.79 -5.99
CA GLN A 87 -17.74 12.41 -4.68
C GLN A 87 -17.99 11.34 -3.61
N VAL A 88 -18.01 11.75 -2.35
CA VAL A 88 -18.41 10.87 -1.24
C VAL A 88 -19.74 11.37 -0.67
N ASP A 89 -20.77 10.54 -0.76
CA ASP A 89 -22.02 10.76 -0.05
C ASP A 89 -21.81 10.33 1.41
N CYS A 90 -21.90 11.28 2.34
CA CYS A 90 -21.58 11.09 3.73
C CYS A 90 -22.87 11.19 4.55
N CYS A 91 -23.63 10.12 4.71
CA CYS A 91 -24.88 10.12 5.50
C CYS A 91 -24.89 9.08 6.62
N GLY A 92 -23.70 8.69 7.08
CA GLY A 92 -23.51 7.82 8.24
C GLY A 92 -23.97 6.38 8.01
N GLU A 93 -23.89 5.90 6.77
CA GLU A 93 -24.26 4.54 6.37
C GLU A 93 -23.43 3.49 7.12
N GLY A 94 -22.16 3.80 7.36
CA GLY A 94 -21.27 3.05 8.23
C GLY A 94 -20.25 2.19 7.49
N VAL A 95 -19.36 1.61 8.29
CA VAL A 95 -18.27 0.71 7.90
C VAL A 95 -18.73 -0.73 8.00
N TRP A 96 -18.39 -1.58 7.03
CA TRP A 96 -18.71 -3.00 7.13
C TRP A 96 -17.86 -3.68 8.20
N PHE A 97 -18.50 -4.33 9.16
CA PHE A 97 -17.81 -4.97 10.27
C PHE A 97 -18.25 -6.42 10.44
N VAL A 98 -17.28 -7.32 10.47
CA VAL A 98 -17.47 -8.74 10.67
C VAL A 98 -16.78 -9.18 11.96
N ASP A 99 -17.54 -9.76 12.87
CA ASP A 99 -17.02 -10.49 14.03
C ASP A 99 -16.88 -11.96 13.62
N ALA A 100 -15.72 -12.55 13.86
CA ALA A 100 -15.42 -13.92 13.50
C ALA A 100 -14.54 -14.62 14.53
N SER A 101 -14.56 -15.95 14.50
CA SER A 101 -13.69 -16.79 15.32
C SER A 101 -13.12 -17.97 14.56
N ALA A 102 -11.95 -18.42 14.98
CA ALA A 102 -11.33 -19.66 14.55
C ALA A 102 -10.96 -20.50 15.78
N ASP A 103 -11.31 -21.79 15.77
CA ASP A 103 -11.02 -22.73 16.87
C ASP A 103 -9.53 -23.15 16.93
N SER A 104 -8.75 -22.70 15.95
CA SER A 104 -7.31 -22.91 15.88
C SER A 104 -6.55 -21.82 16.60
N LYS A 105 -5.29 -22.10 16.92
CA LYS A 105 -4.35 -21.14 17.53
C LYS A 105 -3.54 -20.44 16.44
N LEU A 106 -3.17 -19.17 16.63
CA LEU A 106 -2.33 -18.43 15.69
C LEU A 106 -0.99 -19.12 15.43
N GLU A 107 -0.44 -19.78 16.46
CA GLU A 107 0.80 -20.56 16.42
C GLU A 107 0.74 -21.68 15.34
N HIS A 108 -0.44 -22.25 15.09
CA HIS A 108 -0.61 -23.31 14.08
C HIS A 108 -0.43 -22.80 12.65
N PHE A 109 -0.58 -21.49 12.43
CA PHE A 109 -0.34 -20.82 11.16
C PHE A 109 0.92 -19.95 11.24
N ASN A 110 1.80 -20.20 12.22
CA ASN A 110 3.01 -19.43 12.43
C ASN A 110 2.72 -17.91 12.49
N TYR A 111 1.59 -17.51 13.09
CA TYR A 111 1.13 -16.11 13.12
C TYR A 111 1.01 -15.44 11.74
N PHE A 112 0.87 -16.21 10.66
CA PHE A 112 0.94 -15.73 9.28
C PHE A 112 2.29 -15.03 8.99
N ASP A 113 3.36 -15.52 9.62
CA ASP A 113 4.77 -15.18 9.44
C ASP A 113 5.45 -16.16 8.44
N ASP A 114 4.73 -16.60 7.42
CA ASP A 114 5.25 -17.61 6.51
C ASP A 114 6.18 -16.97 5.47
N LEU A 115 7.48 -17.00 5.76
CA LEU A 115 8.56 -16.58 4.87
C LEU A 115 8.79 -17.51 3.66
N ILE A 116 7.77 -18.26 3.24
CA ILE A 116 7.79 -19.34 2.24
C ILE A 116 8.14 -20.72 2.83
N ASP A 117 7.19 -21.66 2.78
CA ASP A 117 7.54 -23.05 2.46
C ASP A 117 7.15 -23.31 0.99
N ALA A 118 8.17 -23.51 0.16
CA ALA A 118 8.10 -23.42 -1.30
C ALA A 118 7.53 -24.67 -1.97
N SER A 119 6.78 -25.53 -1.28
CA SER A 119 6.41 -26.82 -1.85
C SER A 119 4.96 -27.26 -1.73
N ASN A 120 4.09 -26.77 -0.82
CA ASN A 120 2.78 -27.45 -0.67
C ASN A 120 1.55 -26.71 -0.13
N TYR A 121 1.55 -25.40 0.09
CA TYR A 121 0.30 -24.71 0.47
C TYR A 121 0.12 -23.40 -0.28
N SER A 122 -1.01 -23.27 -0.96
CA SER A 122 -1.54 -21.99 -1.44
C SER A 122 -1.94 -21.14 -0.23
N VAL A 123 -0.98 -20.47 0.39
CA VAL A 123 -1.18 -19.52 1.51
C VAL A 123 -2.15 -18.39 1.11
N SER A 124 -2.23 -18.07 -0.18
CA SER A 124 -3.15 -17.07 -0.72
C SER A 124 -4.64 -17.36 -0.45
N SER A 125 -5.08 -18.62 -0.31
CA SER A 125 -6.51 -18.93 -0.11
C SER A 125 -6.96 -18.88 1.34
N SER A 126 -6.04 -19.03 2.31
CA SER A 126 -6.38 -18.92 3.74
C SER A 126 -6.52 -17.47 4.20
N HIS A 127 -5.74 -16.54 3.62
CA HIS A 127 -5.81 -15.12 3.98
C HIS A 127 -7.16 -14.47 3.64
N ASP A 128 -7.81 -14.87 2.55
CA ASP A 128 -9.11 -14.34 2.16
C ASP A 128 -10.21 -14.66 3.19
N HIS A 129 -10.08 -15.74 3.97
CA HIS A 129 -11.01 -16.04 5.06
C HIS A 129 -10.88 -15.08 6.25
N LEU A 130 -9.75 -14.38 6.37
CA LEU A 130 -9.49 -13.39 7.42
C LEU A 130 -9.87 -11.97 7.01
N LEU A 131 -10.25 -11.77 5.75
CA LEU A 131 -10.79 -10.52 5.24
C LEU A 131 -12.33 -10.51 5.34
N PRO A 132 -12.93 -9.32 5.49
CA PRO A 132 -14.38 -9.17 5.44
C PRO A 132 -14.92 -9.71 4.12
N ASN A 133 -16.04 -10.43 4.20
CA ASN A 133 -16.78 -10.87 3.03
C ASN A 133 -17.49 -9.69 2.34
N GLN A 134 -17.80 -9.85 1.06
CA GLN A 134 -18.61 -8.88 0.33
C GLN A 134 -20.04 -8.84 0.90
N ILE A 135 -20.61 -7.63 0.95
CA ILE A 135 -22.02 -7.44 1.27
C ILE A 135 -22.86 -8.01 0.13
N ARG A 136 -23.65 -9.04 0.42
CA ARG A 136 -24.53 -9.70 -0.57
C ARG A 136 -25.55 -8.69 -1.11
N GLY A 137 -25.65 -8.61 -2.43
CA GLY A 137 -26.65 -7.78 -3.12
C GLY A 137 -26.34 -6.28 -3.19
N SER A 138 -25.17 -5.82 -2.71
CA SER A 138 -24.75 -4.43 -2.88
C SER A 138 -24.33 -4.18 -4.33
N LEU A 139 -24.87 -3.11 -4.93
CA LEU A 139 -24.44 -2.62 -6.24
C LEU A 139 -23.00 -2.08 -6.16
N LEU A 140 -22.26 -2.04 -7.27
CA LEU A 140 -20.87 -1.54 -7.27
C LEU A 140 -20.71 -0.14 -6.65
N GLY A 141 -21.74 0.71 -6.73
CA GLY A 141 -21.75 2.08 -6.17
C GLY A 141 -22.18 2.20 -4.70
N ASP A 142 -22.57 1.11 -4.02
CA ASP A 142 -22.99 1.13 -2.60
C ASP A 142 -22.02 0.32 -1.71
N GLN A 143 -20.77 0.20 -2.15
CA GLN A 143 -19.74 -0.48 -1.39
C GLN A 143 -19.20 0.43 -0.28
N PRO A 144 -19.07 -0.07 0.97
CA PRO A 144 -18.43 0.68 2.04
C PRO A 144 -16.97 0.98 1.72
N LEU A 145 -16.56 2.22 2.02
CA LEU A 145 -15.19 2.70 1.81
C LEU A 145 -14.18 1.99 2.72
N VAL A 146 -14.64 1.52 3.89
CA VAL A 146 -13.85 0.75 4.84
C VAL A 146 -14.62 -0.49 5.23
N GLN A 147 -13.91 -1.60 5.37
CA GLN A 147 -14.44 -2.89 5.79
C GLN A 147 -13.43 -3.55 6.73
N ILE A 148 -13.90 -4.06 7.86
CA ILE A 148 -13.07 -4.67 8.91
C ILE A 148 -13.64 -6.03 9.27
N GLN A 149 -12.79 -7.04 9.36
CA GLN A 149 -13.10 -8.31 10.01
C GLN A 149 -12.17 -8.50 11.21
N VAL A 150 -12.72 -8.79 12.39
CA VAL A 150 -11.95 -9.17 13.58
C VAL A 150 -12.14 -10.66 13.80
N THR A 151 -11.07 -11.44 13.59
CA THR A 151 -11.09 -12.90 13.74
C THR A 151 -10.33 -13.30 14.99
N ARG A 152 -11.04 -13.75 16.03
CA ARG A 152 -10.45 -14.24 17.29
C ARG A 152 -10.00 -15.69 17.17
N PHE A 153 -8.83 -16.00 17.72
CA PHE A 153 -8.27 -17.36 17.72
C PHE A 153 -8.34 -18.00 19.13
N ALA A 154 -8.17 -19.31 19.20
CA ALA A 154 -8.23 -20.08 20.46
C ALA A 154 -7.10 -19.76 21.46
N CYS A 155 -6.06 -19.03 21.05
CA CYS A 155 -4.97 -18.56 21.92
C CYS A 155 -5.17 -17.14 22.48
N ASP A 156 -6.40 -16.61 22.41
CA ASP A 156 -6.76 -15.23 22.79
C ASP A 156 -6.09 -14.11 21.98
N GLY A 157 -5.31 -14.45 20.95
CA GLY A 157 -4.89 -13.55 19.88
C GLY A 157 -5.99 -13.34 18.85
N PHE A 158 -5.82 -12.34 17.98
CA PHE A 158 -6.76 -12.06 16.89
C PHE A 158 -6.05 -11.52 15.64
N VAL A 159 -6.72 -11.63 14.51
CA VAL A 159 -6.34 -10.96 13.26
C VAL A 159 -7.41 -9.95 12.89
N MET A 160 -7.01 -8.71 12.63
CA MET A 160 -7.87 -7.71 12.02
C MET A 160 -7.57 -7.65 10.52
N GLY A 161 -8.50 -8.14 9.71
CA GLY A 161 -8.50 -7.95 8.26
C GLY A 161 -9.13 -6.61 7.90
N LEU A 162 -8.43 -5.83 7.08
CA LEU A 162 -8.86 -4.52 6.60
C LEU A 162 -8.94 -4.55 5.08
N VAL A 163 -10.06 -4.06 4.55
CA VAL A 163 -10.23 -3.69 3.14
C VAL A 163 -10.61 -2.21 3.14
N PHE A 164 -9.82 -1.38 2.46
CA PHE A 164 -10.09 0.06 2.38
C PHE A 164 -9.98 0.55 0.94
N SER A 165 -10.87 1.45 0.55
CA SER A 165 -10.82 2.11 -0.75
C SER A 165 -9.66 3.08 -0.80
N HIS A 166 -8.75 2.89 -1.76
CA HIS A 166 -7.57 3.75 -1.90
C HIS A 166 -7.95 5.15 -2.42
N ILE A 167 -9.18 5.33 -2.93
CA ILE A 167 -9.73 6.63 -3.36
C ILE A 167 -9.78 7.63 -2.20
N ILE A 168 -10.12 7.19 -0.98
CA ILE A 168 -10.40 8.13 0.13
C ILE A 168 -9.17 8.45 0.98
N CYS A 169 -8.22 7.52 1.08
CA CYS A 169 -7.02 7.62 1.90
C CYS A 169 -5.85 6.88 1.29
N ASP A 170 -4.65 7.45 1.43
CA ASP A 170 -3.42 6.68 1.27
C ASP A 170 -3.09 5.89 2.56
N GLY A 171 -1.98 5.15 2.55
CA GLY A 171 -1.56 4.33 3.68
C GLY A 171 -1.34 5.12 4.99
N LEU A 172 -0.90 6.38 4.90
CA LEU A 172 -0.72 7.25 6.08
C LEU A 172 -2.09 7.62 6.66
N GLY A 173 -3.03 8.02 5.81
CA GLY A 173 -4.40 8.34 6.23
C GLY A 173 -5.14 7.15 6.83
N ALA A 174 -5.00 5.96 6.21
CA ALA A 174 -5.59 4.73 6.73
C ALA A 174 -5.03 4.35 8.10
N ALA A 175 -3.71 4.47 8.29
CA ALA A 175 -3.08 4.21 9.58
C ALA A 175 -3.47 5.25 10.64
N GLN A 176 -3.57 6.54 10.29
CA GLN A 176 -4.05 7.59 11.19
C GLN A 176 -5.46 7.28 11.71
N PHE A 177 -6.37 6.87 10.81
CA PHE A 177 -7.71 6.44 11.19
C PHE A 177 -7.69 5.23 12.13
N LEU A 178 -6.89 4.20 11.85
CA LEU A 178 -6.81 3.03 12.74
C LEU A 178 -6.19 3.35 14.10
N ASN A 179 -5.23 4.27 14.16
CA ASN A 179 -4.69 4.76 15.43
C ASN A 179 -5.78 5.49 16.24
N ALA A 180 -6.63 6.30 15.59
CA ALA A 180 -7.78 6.92 16.24
C ALA A 180 -8.78 5.89 16.80
N VAL A 181 -9.02 4.79 16.07
CA VAL A 181 -9.81 3.65 16.59
C VAL A 181 -9.11 3.05 17.82
N GLY A 182 -7.79 2.83 17.77
CA GLY A 182 -7.02 2.29 18.89
C GLY A 182 -7.00 3.20 20.14
N GLU A 183 -6.94 4.52 19.95
CA GLU A 183 -7.05 5.51 21.03
C GLU A 183 -8.39 5.41 21.76
N PHE A 184 -9.50 5.38 21.01
CA PHE A 184 -10.81 5.21 21.61
C PHE A 184 -11.02 3.83 22.25
N ALA A 185 -10.42 2.77 21.69
CA ALA A 185 -10.45 1.43 22.30
C ALA A 185 -9.69 1.38 23.64
N ARG A 186 -8.65 2.21 23.78
CA ARG A 186 -7.89 2.40 25.03
C ARG A 186 -8.55 3.35 26.03
N GLY A 187 -9.71 3.91 25.68
CA GLY A 187 -10.46 4.78 26.58
C GLY A 187 -10.04 6.25 26.54
N PHE A 188 -9.36 6.71 25.49
CA PHE A 188 -9.12 8.15 25.35
C PHE A 188 -10.43 8.91 25.18
N ASP A 189 -10.52 10.10 25.77
CA ASP A 189 -11.68 10.98 25.62
C ASP A 189 -11.62 11.79 24.31
N ARG A 190 -10.41 12.10 23.84
CA ARG A 190 -10.13 12.89 22.63
C ARG A 190 -8.99 12.26 21.84
N LEU A 191 -8.99 12.51 20.53
CA LEU A 191 -7.92 12.08 19.64
C LEU A 191 -6.65 12.88 19.88
N THR A 192 -5.50 12.25 19.71
CA THR A 192 -4.21 12.96 19.73
C THR A 192 -4.00 13.82 18.50
N VAL A 193 -4.55 13.39 17.36
CA VAL A 193 -4.53 14.12 16.08
C VAL A 193 -5.96 14.21 15.56
N ASP A 194 -6.49 15.43 15.47
CA ASP A 194 -7.80 15.68 14.89
C ASP A 194 -7.77 15.47 13.36
N PRO A 195 -8.69 14.70 12.77
CA PRO A 195 -8.74 14.54 11.32
C PRO A 195 -9.10 15.85 10.62
N VAL A 196 -8.43 16.11 9.50
CA VAL A 196 -8.68 17.28 8.68
C VAL A 196 -9.11 16.86 7.27
N TRP A 197 -10.37 17.17 6.92
CA TRP A 197 -10.84 17.14 5.55
C TRP A 197 -10.33 18.36 4.78
N CYS A 198 -9.17 18.23 4.16
CA CYS A 198 -8.58 19.26 3.29
C CYS A 198 -8.40 18.65 1.90
N ARG A 199 -9.37 18.80 1.00
CA ARG A 199 -9.33 18.23 -0.36
C ARG A 199 -9.17 19.27 -1.48
N ASP A 200 -9.24 20.55 -1.12
CA ASP A 200 -9.16 21.68 -2.05
C ASP A 200 -7.72 22.21 -2.25
N PHE A 201 -6.71 21.40 -1.94
CA PHE A 201 -5.29 21.79 -2.02
C PHE A 201 -4.70 21.66 -3.43
N PHE A 202 -5.40 20.95 -4.32
CA PHE A 202 -5.15 20.92 -5.76
C PHE A 202 -6.27 21.70 -6.45
N LEU A 203 -6.01 22.96 -6.83
CA LEU A 203 -6.98 23.80 -7.52
C LEU A 203 -7.09 23.40 -8.99
N THR A 204 -7.95 22.44 -9.33
CA THR A 204 -8.33 22.22 -10.73
C THR A 204 -9.32 23.31 -11.13
N ASN A 205 -8.97 24.15 -12.11
CA ASN A 205 -9.94 25.09 -12.69
C ASN A 205 -11.06 24.26 -13.35
N ASN A 206 -12.23 24.21 -12.70
CA ASN A 206 -13.40 23.41 -13.08
C ASN A 206 -14.09 23.87 -14.38
N THR A 207 -13.40 24.61 -15.26
CA THR A 207 -14.02 25.35 -16.36
C THR A 207 -13.97 24.66 -17.72
N THR A 208 -13.33 23.50 -17.90
CA THR A 208 -13.23 22.92 -19.25
C THR A 208 -13.31 21.40 -19.33
N THR A 209 -14.10 20.98 -20.31
CA THR A 209 -14.29 19.66 -20.87
C THR A 209 -12.97 19.10 -21.40
N SER A 210 -12.11 18.56 -20.53
CA SER A 210 -11.08 17.65 -21.02
C SER A 210 -11.78 16.41 -21.55
N THR A 211 -11.46 15.99 -22.77
CA THR A 211 -11.85 14.70 -23.32
C THR A 211 -11.57 13.61 -22.28
N PRO A 212 -12.52 12.71 -22.00
CA PRO A 212 -12.27 11.56 -21.15
C PRO A 212 -11.04 10.83 -21.67
N GLN A 213 -9.94 10.82 -20.91
CA GLN A 213 -9.03 9.71 -21.06
C GLN A 213 -9.82 8.46 -20.66
N PRO A 214 -10.01 7.49 -21.56
CA PRO A 214 -10.67 6.26 -21.20
C PRO A 214 -9.93 5.70 -19.99
N LEU A 215 -10.66 5.28 -18.96
CA LEU A 215 -10.14 4.24 -18.06
C LEU A 215 -9.54 3.18 -18.98
N PRO A 216 -8.29 2.71 -18.78
CA PRO A 216 -7.75 1.66 -19.63
C PRO A 216 -8.70 0.46 -19.57
N THR A 217 -9.56 0.33 -20.60
CA THR A 217 -10.67 -0.62 -20.65
C THR A 217 -10.17 -2.06 -20.77
N ILE A 218 -8.86 -2.20 -21.04
CA ILE A 218 -8.18 -3.47 -21.23
C ILE A 218 -7.01 -3.46 -20.25
N MET A 219 -7.18 -4.15 -19.12
CA MET A 219 -6.02 -4.61 -18.36
C MET A 219 -5.14 -5.42 -19.33
N PRO A 220 -3.82 -5.16 -19.41
CA PRO A 220 -2.98 -5.90 -20.33
C PRO A 220 -3.11 -7.39 -20.03
N PHE A 221 -3.34 -8.18 -21.08
CA PHE A 221 -3.35 -9.63 -20.96
C PHE A 221 -1.91 -10.06 -20.68
N VAL A 222 -1.60 -10.31 -19.41
CA VAL A 222 -0.27 -10.75 -19.02
C VAL A 222 -0.23 -12.27 -19.03
N ASN A 223 0.76 -12.83 -19.70
CA ASN A 223 1.03 -14.26 -19.70
C ASN A 223 2.08 -14.61 -18.64
N TYR A 224 1.90 -14.12 -17.42
CA TYR A 224 2.74 -14.46 -16.28
C TYR A 224 1.95 -14.58 -14.99
N LYS A 225 2.44 -15.43 -14.08
CA LYS A 225 1.87 -15.57 -12.73
C LYS A 225 2.92 -15.21 -11.69
N LEU A 226 2.75 -14.04 -11.08
CA LEU A 226 3.62 -13.58 -10.00
C LEU A 226 3.51 -14.49 -8.79
N LYS A 227 4.65 -14.73 -8.14
CA LYS A 227 4.79 -15.60 -6.98
C LYS A 227 5.31 -14.81 -5.79
N GLU A 228 4.78 -15.15 -4.62
CA GLU A 228 5.22 -14.57 -3.36
C GLU A 228 6.68 -14.94 -3.07
N ALA A 229 7.45 -13.92 -2.74
CA ALA A 229 8.84 -13.99 -2.34
C ALA A 229 9.07 -13.00 -1.20
N HIS A 230 9.30 -13.52 0.00
CA HIS A 230 9.55 -12.75 1.21
C HIS A 230 11.00 -12.88 1.64
N VAL A 231 11.61 -11.79 2.11
CA VAL A 231 12.99 -11.77 2.58
C VAL A 231 13.09 -10.95 3.85
N ASP A 232 13.63 -11.57 4.90
CA ASP A 232 13.98 -10.92 6.14
C ASP A 232 15.44 -10.46 6.09
N ILE A 233 15.64 -9.16 6.31
CA ILE A 233 16.94 -8.51 6.32
C ILE A 233 17.16 -7.89 7.70
N SER A 234 18.15 -8.37 8.45
CA SER A 234 18.44 -7.85 9.78
C SER A 234 18.99 -6.41 9.72
N MET A 235 18.84 -5.66 10.82
CA MET A 235 19.44 -4.32 10.92
C MET A 235 20.97 -4.35 10.77
N GLU A 236 21.64 -5.41 11.20
CA GLU A 236 23.09 -5.58 11.04
C GLU A 236 23.47 -5.68 9.56
N GLN A 237 22.74 -6.48 8.77
CA GLN A 237 22.99 -6.65 7.33
C GLN A 237 22.76 -5.34 6.57
N ILE A 238 21.71 -4.59 6.93
CA ILE A 238 21.44 -3.27 6.36
C ILE A 238 22.60 -2.31 6.64
N GLU A 239 23.09 -2.30 7.88
CA GLU A 239 24.15 -1.38 8.27
C GLU A 239 25.50 -1.72 7.62
N LYS A 240 25.81 -3.01 7.44
CA LYS A 240 26.97 -3.46 6.65
C LYS A 240 26.93 -2.92 5.22
N LEU A 241 25.79 -3.03 4.53
CA LEU A 241 25.66 -2.49 3.17
C LEU A 241 25.72 -0.95 3.12
N LYS A 242 25.18 -0.26 4.14
CA LYS A 242 25.32 1.20 4.25
C LYS A 242 26.77 1.63 4.46
N GLN A 243 27.50 0.92 5.31
CA GLN A 243 28.93 1.15 5.53
C GLN A 243 29.73 0.91 4.25
N HIS A 244 29.43 -0.18 3.53
CA HIS A 244 30.03 -0.44 2.22
C HIS A 244 29.76 0.70 1.24
N PHE A 245 28.50 1.16 1.13
CA PHE A 245 28.15 2.32 0.30
C PHE A 245 28.95 3.57 0.68
N GLN A 246 29.06 3.87 1.97
CA GLN A 246 29.80 5.03 2.46
C GLN A 246 31.29 4.92 2.12
N GLN A 247 31.89 3.74 2.30
CA GLN A 247 33.31 3.51 1.96
C GLN A 247 33.56 3.65 0.45
N SER A 248 32.72 3.05 -0.40
CA SER A 248 32.83 3.13 -1.86
C SER A 248 32.59 4.53 -2.43
N THR A 249 32.05 5.46 -1.63
CA THR A 249 31.81 6.86 -2.02
C THR A 249 32.76 7.86 -1.36
N GLY A 250 33.87 7.37 -0.80
CA GLY A 250 34.90 8.21 -0.18
C GLY A 250 34.47 8.82 1.17
N GLY A 251 33.48 8.22 1.84
CA GLY A 251 33.04 8.64 3.18
C GLY A 251 32.03 9.79 3.22
N ALA A 252 31.92 10.57 2.14
CA ALA A 252 31.13 11.80 2.09
C ALA A 252 29.62 11.58 1.88
N HIS A 253 29.22 10.44 1.29
CA HIS A 253 27.83 10.15 0.96
C HIS A 253 27.27 9.07 1.89
N LYS A 254 25.99 9.23 2.26
CA LYS A 254 25.24 8.25 3.05
C LYS A 254 24.02 7.80 2.25
N CYS A 255 23.48 6.64 2.59
CA CYS A 255 22.22 6.16 2.06
C CYS A 255 21.25 5.79 3.17
N SER A 256 19.96 5.96 2.90
CA SER A 256 18.88 5.55 3.81
C SER A 256 18.66 4.03 3.76
N THR A 257 17.98 3.48 4.77
CA THR A 257 17.58 2.06 4.77
C THR A 257 16.69 1.72 3.57
N PHE A 258 15.75 2.61 3.24
CA PHE A 258 14.90 2.42 2.07
C PHE A 258 15.72 2.39 0.77
N GLU A 259 16.65 3.35 0.59
CA GLU A 259 17.48 3.42 -0.62
C GLU A 259 18.30 2.14 -0.84
N ILE A 260 18.99 1.65 0.20
CA ILE A 260 19.82 0.45 0.05
C ILE A 260 18.97 -0.81 -0.17
N VAL A 261 17.82 -0.93 0.51
CA VAL A 261 16.91 -2.07 0.32
C VAL A 261 16.25 -2.05 -1.06
N ALA A 262 15.77 -0.89 -1.52
CA ALA A 262 15.15 -0.74 -2.84
C ALA A 262 16.16 -0.97 -3.97
N ALA A 263 17.40 -0.47 -3.82
CA ALA A 263 18.48 -0.74 -4.78
C ALA A 263 18.80 -2.23 -4.85
N SER A 264 19.06 -2.86 -3.70
CA SER A 264 19.29 -4.31 -3.58
C SER A 264 18.15 -5.10 -4.23
N PHE A 265 16.91 -4.75 -3.92
CA PHE A 265 15.72 -5.43 -4.45
C PHE A 265 15.64 -5.32 -5.98
N TRP A 266 15.76 -4.10 -6.51
CA TRP A 266 15.64 -3.86 -7.94
C TRP A 266 16.79 -4.52 -8.73
N SER A 267 18.02 -4.44 -8.23
CA SER A 267 19.19 -5.09 -8.84
C SER A 267 19.06 -6.61 -8.84
N CYS A 268 18.77 -7.22 -7.68
CA CYS A 268 18.65 -8.68 -7.57
C CYS A 268 17.49 -9.23 -8.41
N ARG A 269 16.35 -8.53 -8.43
CA ARG A 269 15.21 -8.91 -9.29
C ARG A 269 15.60 -8.82 -10.76
N THR A 270 16.17 -7.70 -11.18
CA THR A 270 16.54 -7.47 -12.59
C THR A 270 17.54 -8.51 -13.07
N LYS A 271 18.54 -8.85 -12.24
CA LYS A 271 19.49 -9.93 -12.52
C LYS A 271 18.80 -11.28 -12.72
N ALA A 272 17.86 -11.65 -11.85
CA ALA A 272 17.12 -12.91 -11.94
C ALA A 272 16.30 -13.04 -13.23
N ILE A 273 15.64 -11.96 -13.67
CA ILE A 273 14.81 -11.95 -14.90
C ILE A 273 15.62 -11.74 -16.19
N THR A 274 16.93 -11.54 -16.08
CA THR A 274 17.84 -11.39 -17.24
C THR A 274 18.47 -12.74 -17.59
N ILE A 275 18.87 -13.53 -16.60
CA ILE A 275 19.57 -14.82 -16.79
C ILE A 275 18.69 -15.87 -17.50
N THR A 276 17.38 -15.81 -17.30
CA THR A 276 16.41 -16.78 -17.84
C THR A 276 15.97 -16.49 -19.27
N ASN A 277 16.22 -15.29 -19.80
CA ASN A 277 15.81 -14.88 -21.15
C ASN A 277 16.87 -15.18 -22.24
N TYR A 278 17.91 -15.96 -21.94
CA TYR A 278 19.03 -16.23 -22.86
C TYR A 278 18.67 -17.04 -24.13
N ASN A 279 17.40 -17.42 -24.35
CA ASN A 279 16.98 -18.28 -25.46
C ASN A 279 16.29 -17.55 -26.64
N SER A 280 16.20 -16.22 -26.66
CA SER A 280 15.70 -15.49 -27.84
C SER A 280 16.85 -14.79 -28.57
N ASN A 281 17.25 -15.35 -29.71
CA ASN A 281 18.21 -14.82 -30.68
C ASN A 281 17.66 -13.61 -31.47
N ASP A 282 16.97 -12.69 -30.81
CA ASP A 282 16.54 -11.45 -31.46
C ASP A 282 17.47 -10.32 -31.03
N ASP A 283 17.98 -9.57 -32.01
CA ASP A 283 18.67 -8.28 -31.86
C ASP A 283 17.71 -7.23 -31.28
N VAL A 284 17.25 -7.42 -30.03
CA VAL A 284 16.26 -6.56 -29.40
C VAL A 284 16.95 -5.31 -28.86
N GLU A 285 16.36 -4.15 -29.15
CA GLU A 285 16.58 -2.87 -28.48
C GLU A 285 16.90 -3.04 -26.98
N GLU A 286 17.75 -2.17 -26.43
CA GLU A 286 18.16 -2.24 -25.03
C GLU A 286 16.93 -2.23 -24.09
N GLU A 287 16.49 -3.43 -23.68
CA GLU A 287 15.27 -3.63 -22.91
C GLU A 287 15.34 -2.78 -21.63
N MET A 288 14.35 -1.93 -21.40
CA MET A 288 14.34 -1.00 -20.28
C MET A 288 13.58 -1.58 -19.10
N VAL A 289 14.13 -1.40 -17.89
CA VAL A 289 13.46 -1.68 -16.62
C VAL A 289 13.15 -0.39 -15.88
N ARG A 290 12.09 -0.42 -15.08
CA ARG A 290 11.64 0.71 -14.26
C ARG A 290 11.56 0.30 -12.79
N LEU A 291 12.06 1.17 -11.92
CA LEU A 291 11.75 1.16 -10.49
C LEU A 291 10.83 2.35 -10.19
N VAL A 292 9.68 2.06 -9.59
CA VAL A 292 8.70 3.07 -9.20
C VAL A 292 8.46 2.95 -7.70
N PHE A 293 8.63 4.04 -6.95
CA PHE A 293 8.23 4.07 -5.54
C PHE A 293 7.49 5.36 -5.20
N PHE A 294 6.68 5.32 -4.15
CA PHE A 294 5.76 6.41 -3.83
C PHE A 294 6.30 7.25 -2.68
N ALA A 295 6.42 8.56 -2.91
CA ALA A 295 6.89 9.52 -1.92
C ALA A 295 5.72 10.33 -1.34
N ASN A 296 5.72 10.53 -0.02
CA ASN A 296 4.76 11.41 0.64
C ASN A 296 5.02 12.88 0.25
N CYS A 297 4.01 13.56 -0.29
CA CYS A 297 4.12 14.93 -0.80
C CYS A 297 3.45 15.98 0.11
N ARG A 298 2.90 15.59 1.26
CA ARG A 298 2.24 16.50 2.21
C ARG A 298 3.09 17.73 2.55
N GLN A 299 4.40 17.53 2.74
CA GLN A 299 5.36 18.58 3.10
C GLN A 299 5.86 19.42 1.90
N LEU A 300 5.57 18.99 0.67
CA LEU A 300 5.92 19.73 -0.55
C LEU A 300 4.85 20.74 -0.92
N MET A 301 3.66 20.65 -0.34
CA MET A 301 2.59 21.64 -0.52
C MET A 301 2.99 22.98 0.12
N GLN A 302 2.41 24.07 -0.40
CA GLN A 302 2.63 25.43 0.11
C GLN A 302 1.27 26.09 0.42
N PRO A 303 0.90 26.22 1.71
CA PRO A 303 1.59 25.68 2.90
C PRO A 303 1.56 24.14 2.95
N PRO A 304 2.43 23.49 3.77
CA PRO A 304 2.36 22.05 4.00
C PRO A 304 0.97 21.61 4.45
N LEU A 305 0.54 20.41 4.05
CA LEU A 305 -0.74 19.86 4.50
C LEU A 305 -0.75 19.65 6.01
N PRO A 306 -1.90 19.89 6.66
CA PRO A 306 -2.01 19.78 8.12
C PRO A 306 -1.74 18.36 8.60
N GLU A 307 -1.27 18.24 9.84
CA GLU A 307 -0.93 16.95 10.46
C GLU A 307 -2.08 15.93 10.39
N GLY A 308 -3.32 16.37 10.58
CA GLY A 308 -4.52 15.54 10.50
C GLY A 308 -5.00 15.19 9.09
N PHE A 309 -4.31 15.61 8.03
CA PHE A 309 -4.71 15.28 6.65
C PHE A 309 -4.56 13.78 6.37
N TYR A 310 -5.71 13.14 6.11
CA TYR A 310 -5.81 11.70 5.90
C TYR A 310 -6.12 11.28 4.45
N GLY A 311 -6.02 12.19 3.48
CA GLY A 311 -6.25 11.89 2.06
C GLY A 311 -5.06 11.37 1.30
N ASN A 312 -5.20 11.21 -0.01
CA ASN A 312 -4.07 10.89 -0.87
C ASN A 312 -3.22 12.15 -1.13
N CYS A 313 -1.94 12.10 -0.74
CA CYS A 313 -0.95 13.09 -1.17
C CYS A 313 0.43 12.44 -1.26
N PHE A 314 0.64 11.70 -2.35
CA PHE A 314 1.89 11.04 -2.67
C PHE A 314 2.17 11.11 -4.16
N PHE A 315 3.43 10.96 -4.57
CA PHE A 315 3.83 11.02 -5.97
C PHE A 315 4.78 9.87 -6.34
N PRO A 316 4.62 9.26 -7.52
CA PRO A 316 5.53 8.21 -7.99
C PRO A 316 6.87 8.83 -8.40
N VAL A 317 7.96 8.31 -7.83
CA VAL A 317 9.33 8.54 -8.29
C VAL A 317 9.70 7.38 -9.20
N THR A 318 9.96 7.68 -10.47
CA THR A 318 10.24 6.69 -11.51
C THR A 318 11.69 6.77 -11.96
N ILE A 319 12.39 5.65 -11.90
CA ILE A 319 13.76 5.52 -12.40
C ILE A 319 13.74 4.50 -13.54
N LYS A 320 14.21 4.92 -14.72
CA LYS A 320 14.29 4.10 -15.92
C LYS A 320 15.76 3.85 -16.27
N ALA A 321 16.11 2.61 -16.57
CA ALA A 321 17.46 2.25 -17.00
C ALA A 321 17.45 0.97 -17.85
N SER A 322 18.56 0.76 -18.56
CA SER A 322 18.83 -0.49 -19.26
C SER A 322 18.79 -1.68 -18.31
N LYS A 323 18.08 -2.74 -18.72
CA LYS A 323 18.03 -4.03 -18.00
C LYS A 323 19.42 -4.61 -17.84
N LYS A 324 20.24 -4.56 -18.88
CA LYS A 324 21.64 -5.02 -18.86
C LYS A 324 22.47 -4.21 -17.87
N PHE A 325 22.29 -2.89 -17.83
CA PHE A 325 22.99 -2.05 -16.86
C PHE A 325 22.59 -2.44 -15.43
N VAL A 326 21.30 -2.42 -15.09
CA VAL A 326 20.83 -2.69 -13.72
C VAL A 326 21.17 -4.11 -13.24
N ALA A 327 21.17 -5.11 -14.14
CA ALA A 327 21.56 -6.48 -13.82
C ALA A 327 23.05 -6.63 -13.44
N ASN A 328 23.92 -5.73 -13.93
CA ASN A 328 25.37 -5.79 -13.76
C ASN A 328 25.93 -4.68 -12.85
N ALA A 329 25.16 -3.63 -12.60
CA ALA A 329 25.55 -2.51 -11.76
C ALA A 329 25.79 -2.95 -10.31
N SER A 330 26.75 -2.27 -9.67
CA SER A 330 26.91 -2.35 -8.22
C SER A 330 25.69 -1.77 -7.50
N VAL A 331 25.42 -2.25 -6.29
CA VAL A 331 24.36 -1.66 -5.46
C VAL A 331 24.59 -0.17 -5.20
N VAL A 332 25.85 0.27 -5.19
CA VAL A 332 26.24 1.67 -5.01
C VAL A 332 25.78 2.55 -6.16
N GLU A 333 25.97 2.11 -7.40
CA GLU A 333 25.49 2.83 -8.58
C GLU A 333 23.96 2.96 -8.58
N VAL A 334 23.28 1.87 -8.22
CA VAL A 334 21.81 1.84 -8.19
C VAL A 334 21.25 2.73 -7.08
N VAL A 335 21.88 2.76 -5.90
CA VAL A 335 21.54 3.72 -4.84
C VAL A 335 21.69 5.16 -5.32
N LYS A 336 22.76 5.50 -6.05
CA LYS A 336 22.94 6.85 -6.61
C LYS A 336 21.82 7.22 -7.58
N MET A 337 21.36 6.28 -8.41
CA MET A 337 20.20 6.51 -9.28
C MET A 337 18.93 6.80 -8.49
N ILE A 338 18.69 6.06 -7.39
CA ILE A 338 17.57 6.32 -6.50
C ILE A 338 17.66 7.70 -5.86
N GLN A 339 18.84 8.10 -5.40
CA GLN A 339 19.07 9.41 -4.82
C GLN A 339 18.84 10.54 -5.84
N GLN A 340 19.27 10.36 -7.09
CA GLN A 340 18.99 11.30 -8.18
C GLN A 340 17.50 11.41 -8.47
N GLY A 341 16.76 10.29 -8.53
CA GLY A 341 15.31 10.30 -8.69
C GLY A 341 14.61 11.04 -7.55
N LYS A 342 15.01 10.78 -6.30
CA LYS A 342 14.46 11.49 -5.12
C LYS A 342 14.77 12.99 -5.14
N ALA A 343 15.93 13.39 -5.64
CA ALA A 343 16.30 14.81 -5.70
C ALA A 343 15.40 15.62 -6.64
N LYS A 344 14.83 14.98 -7.66
CA LYS A 344 13.90 15.61 -8.63
C LYS A 344 12.46 15.66 -8.16
N LEU A 345 12.10 14.95 -7.10
CA LEU A 345 10.72 14.80 -6.61
C LEU A 345 9.99 16.14 -6.46
N GLY A 346 10.64 17.14 -5.85
CA GLY A 346 10.01 18.44 -5.61
C GLY A 346 9.63 19.17 -6.90
N GLU A 347 10.53 19.15 -7.88
CA GLU A 347 10.33 19.75 -9.20
C GLU A 347 9.28 18.98 -10.01
N GLU A 348 9.38 17.65 -10.08
CA GLU A 348 8.44 16.79 -10.82
C GLU A 348 7.02 16.89 -10.26
N PHE A 349 6.88 16.92 -8.93
CA PHE A 349 5.59 17.07 -8.26
C PHE A 349 4.97 18.46 -8.51
N ASP A 350 5.76 19.54 -8.46
CA ASP A 350 5.25 20.88 -8.74
C ASP A 350 4.87 21.05 -10.22
N ASN A 351 5.65 20.47 -11.13
CA ASN A 351 5.33 20.44 -12.56
C ASN A 351 4.02 19.69 -12.83
N TYR A 352 3.80 18.53 -12.21
CA TYR A 352 2.55 17.78 -12.30
C TYR A 352 1.35 18.58 -11.76
N ARG A 353 1.54 19.30 -10.66
CA ARG A 353 0.50 20.16 -10.08
C ARG A 353 0.14 21.32 -11.02
N LYS A 354 1.15 21.98 -11.60
CA LYS A 354 0.95 23.08 -12.56
C LYS A 354 0.25 22.60 -13.83
N SER A 355 0.66 21.45 -14.39
CA SER A 355 0.02 20.90 -15.59
C SER A 355 -1.44 20.50 -15.40
N ARG A 356 -1.87 20.24 -14.15
CA ARG A 356 -3.29 20.01 -13.82
C ARG A 356 -4.10 21.30 -13.65
N ASN A 357 -3.44 22.45 -13.49
CA ASN A 357 -4.07 23.75 -13.24
C ASN A 357 -4.09 24.66 -14.47
N GLU A 358 -3.07 24.54 -15.33
CA GLU A 358 -2.88 25.36 -16.53
C GLU A 358 -3.67 24.77 -17.71
N ASN A 359 -4.64 25.54 -18.22
CA ASN A 359 -5.35 25.31 -19.49
C ASN A 359 -4.45 25.63 -20.69
N ASP A 360 -3.18 25.24 -20.66
CA ASP A 360 -2.31 25.54 -21.79
C ASP A 360 -2.73 24.59 -22.90
N GLY A 361 -3.36 25.13 -23.96
CA GLY A 361 -3.83 24.43 -25.15
C GLY A 361 -2.73 23.77 -25.97
N MET A 362 -1.59 23.48 -25.35
CA MET A 362 -0.55 22.59 -25.79
C MET A 362 -0.84 21.23 -25.16
N GLU A 363 -1.62 20.41 -25.86
CA GLU A 363 -1.67 18.96 -25.67
C GLU A 363 -0.30 18.35 -26.02
N GLU A 364 0.76 18.74 -25.32
CA GLU A 364 1.96 17.92 -25.31
C GLU A 364 1.56 16.61 -24.63
N GLU A 365 1.81 15.49 -25.30
CA GLU A 365 1.69 14.11 -24.80
C GLU A 365 2.63 13.90 -23.59
N ARG A 366 2.39 14.60 -22.48
CA ARG A 366 3.14 14.41 -21.25
C ARG A 366 2.66 13.12 -20.60
N GLU A 367 3.55 12.16 -20.44
CA GLU A 367 3.27 10.91 -19.73
C GLU A 367 2.69 11.23 -18.34
N ASP A 368 1.47 10.76 -18.03
CA ASP A 368 0.93 10.87 -16.67
C ASP A 368 1.81 10.04 -15.73
N PRO A 369 2.46 10.65 -14.71
CA PRO A 369 3.34 9.94 -13.79
C PRO A 369 2.68 8.74 -13.09
N PHE A 370 1.35 8.77 -12.91
CA PHE A 370 0.57 7.68 -12.31
C PHE A 370 0.20 6.56 -13.30
N MET A 371 0.37 6.79 -14.61
CA MET A 371 0.15 5.78 -15.66
C MET A 371 1.45 5.07 -16.05
N GLN A 372 2.07 4.39 -15.08
CA GLN A 372 3.26 3.58 -15.34
C GLN A 372 2.89 2.29 -16.09
N PRO A 373 3.77 1.79 -16.98
CA PRO A 373 3.52 0.53 -17.69
C PRO A 373 3.33 -0.63 -16.72
N LEU A 374 2.20 -1.33 -16.82
CA LEU A 374 1.90 -2.55 -16.05
C LEU A 374 2.51 -3.77 -16.74
N SER A 375 3.84 -3.78 -16.86
CA SER A 375 4.62 -4.84 -17.48
C SER A 375 5.53 -5.54 -16.47
N TYR A 376 6.05 -6.70 -16.86
CA TYR A 376 7.00 -7.45 -16.02
C TYR A 376 8.31 -6.68 -15.75
N ASN A 377 8.62 -5.65 -16.53
CA ASN A 377 9.83 -4.84 -16.39
C ASN A 377 9.67 -3.62 -15.46
N THR A 378 8.45 -3.35 -14.99
CA THR A 378 8.19 -2.29 -14.01
C THR A 378 8.04 -2.89 -12.62
N LEU A 379 8.94 -2.50 -11.70
CA LEU A 379 8.88 -2.89 -10.30
C LEU A 379 8.33 -1.74 -9.45
N PHE A 380 7.21 -1.96 -8.78
CA PHE A 380 6.64 -1.01 -7.82
C PHE A 380 7.12 -1.34 -6.39
N VAL A 381 7.52 -0.32 -5.64
CA VAL A 381 7.94 -0.47 -4.24
C VAL A 381 7.19 0.50 -3.35
N SER A 382 6.57 -0.02 -2.29
CA SER A 382 5.88 0.78 -1.27
C SER A 382 6.56 0.58 0.08
N GLU A 383 6.83 1.68 0.79
CA GLU A 383 7.43 1.65 2.13
C GLU A 383 6.32 1.73 3.18
N TRP A 384 6.19 0.68 3.99
CA TRP A 384 5.14 0.54 5.01
C TRP A 384 5.66 0.67 6.43
N GLY A 385 6.99 0.65 6.62
CA GLY A 385 7.61 0.79 7.93
C GLY A 385 7.28 2.10 8.62
N ARG A 386 6.98 3.16 7.86
CA ARG A 386 6.66 4.50 8.40
C ARG A 386 5.20 4.93 8.25
N LEU A 387 4.31 4.05 7.80
CA LEU A 387 2.91 4.43 7.60
C LEU A 387 2.13 4.63 8.90
N GLY A 388 2.50 3.96 10.00
CA GLY A 388 1.75 4.03 11.26
C GLY A 388 0.99 2.74 11.61
N PHE A 389 0.90 1.77 10.68
CA PHE A 389 0.16 0.52 10.93
C PHE A 389 0.74 -0.32 12.06
N ASN A 390 2.07 -0.33 12.22
CA ASN A 390 2.74 -1.08 13.29
C ASN A 390 2.53 -0.44 14.68
N GLN A 391 1.97 0.76 14.74
CA GLN A 391 1.74 1.52 15.97
C GLN A 391 0.29 1.41 16.45
N VAL A 392 -0.61 0.84 15.64
CA VAL A 392 -2.02 0.68 15.95
C VAL A 392 -2.19 -0.24 17.15
N ASP A 393 -2.50 0.32 18.30
CA ASP A 393 -2.74 -0.42 19.53
C ASP A 393 -4.21 -0.32 19.90
N MET A 394 -4.90 -1.46 19.75
CA MET A 394 -6.33 -1.60 19.98
C MET A 394 -6.69 -1.82 21.46
N GLY A 395 -5.73 -1.66 22.38
CA GLY A 395 -5.90 -1.91 23.82
C GLY A 395 -5.19 -3.17 24.33
N TRP A 396 -4.55 -3.94 23.44
CA TRP A 396 -3.81 -5.15 23.77
C TRP A 396 -2.35 -5.12 23.30
N GLY A 397 -1.86 -3.94 22.95
CA GLY A 397 -0.55 -3.72 22.37
C GLY A 397 -0.60 -3.61 20.84
N GLN A 398 0.56 -3.29 20.27
CA GLN A 398 0.76 -3.18 18.83
C GLN A 398 0.66 -4.53 18.12
N PRO A 399 0.34 -4.54 16.81
CA PRO A 399 0.37 -5.78 16.03
C PRO A 399 1.78 -6.37 16.02
N LEU A 400 1.84 -7.70 15.98
CA LEU A 400 3.07 -8.45 15.77
C LEU A 400 3.72 -8.09 14.44
N HIS A 401 2.91 -8.03 13.39
CA HIS A 401 3.26 -7.55 12.05
C HIS A 401 2.01 -7.27 11.22
N ILE A 402 2.25 -6.64 10.07
CA ILE A 402 1.25 -6.34 9.04
C ILE A 402 1.52 -7.22 7.83
N VAL A 403 0.49 -7.91 7.33
CA VAL A 403 0.55 -8.73 6.11
C VAL A 403 -0.19 -8.01 4.99
N PRO A 404 0.50 -7.52 3.94
CA PRO A 404 -0.16 -7.02 2.74
C PRO A 404 -0.75 -8.19 1.96
N ILE A 405 -1.97 -8.03 1.44
CA ILE A 405 -2.59 -9.02 0.57
C ILE A 405 -2.49 -8.53 -0.87
N GLN A 406 -1.97 -9.37 -1.78
CA GLN A 406 -1.76 -9.04 -3.18
C GLN A 406 -3.06 -8.52 -3.81
N GLY A 407 -3.10 -7.23 -4.18
CA GLY A 407 -4.28 -6.60 -4.79
C GLY A 407 -4.39 -6.85 -6.30
N SER A 408 -3.28 -7.19 -6.97
CA SER A 408 -3.22 -7.37 -8.41
C SER A 408 -2.26 -8.51 -8.79
N ALA A 409 -2.73 -9.41 -9.65
CA ALA A 409 -1.93 -10.53 -10.17
C ALA A 409 -0.90 -10.11 -11.22
N ILE A 410 -0.98 -8.87 -11.72
CA ILE A 410 -0.24 -8.40 -12.91
C ILE A 410 0.78 -7.31 -12.59
N ILE A 411 0.86 -6.84 -11.34
CA ILE A 411 1.76 -5.75 -10.95
C ILE A 411 2.92 -6.34 -10.13
N PRO A 412 4.15 -6.40 -10.69
CA PRO A 412 5.32 -6.76 -9.91
C PRO A 412 5.55 -5.73 -8.80
N ALA A 413 5.37 -6.13 -7.55
CA ALA A 413 5.48 -5.22 -6.42
C ALA A 413 6.28 -5.80 -5.25
N GLY A 414 6.86 -4.91 -4.45
CA GLY A 414 7.39 -5.22 -3.13
C GLY A 414 6.99 -4.18 -2.09
N ILE A 415 6.73 -4.67 -0.89
CA ILE A 415 6.38 -3.90 0.29
C ILE A 415 7.56 -3.99 1.26
N VAL A 416 8.12 -2.84 1.62
CA VAL A 416 9.21 -2.71 2.60
C VAL A 416 8.56 -2.44 3.95
N GLY A 417 8.51 -3.44 4.83
CA GLY A 417 7.95 -3.34 6.18
C GLY A 417 8.96 -3.68 7.27
N TRP A 418 8.53 -3.59 8.53
CA TRP A 418 9.32 -4.12 9.64
C TRP A 418 9.21 -5.64 9.71
N GLN A 419 10.27 -6.29 10.20
CA GLN A 419 10.18 -7.68 10.61
C GLN A 419 9.18 -7.84 11.77
N PRO A 420 8.52 -9.00 11.88
CA PRO A 420 7.67 -9.32 13.02
C PRO A 420 8.41 -9.19 14.34
N ALA A 421 7.76 -8.55 15.32
CA ALA A 421 8.34 -8.38 16.64
C ALA A 421 8.64 -9.75 17.30
N PRO A 422 9.74 -9.89 18.06
CA PRO A 422 10.64 -8.83 18.53
C PRO A 422 11.86 -8.59 17.62
N LYS A 423 11.91 -9.21 16.43
CA LYS A 423 13.07 -9.08 15.54
C LYS A 423 13.22 -7.62 15.08
N ARG A 424 14.47 -7.20 14.87
CA ARG A 424 14.79 -5.86 14.37
C ARG A 424 15.39 -5.99 12.98
N GLY A 425 14.68 -5.44 12.00
CA GLY A 425 15.10 -5.50 10.61
C GLY A 425 13.97 -5.12 9.69
N ILE A 426 14.24 -5.21 8.40
CA ILE A 426 13.27 -5.00 7.34
C ILE A 426 12.79 -6.36 6.84
N ARG A 427 11.49 -6.45 6.58
CA ARG A 427 10.91 -7.51 5.77
C ARG A 427 10.52 -6.94 4.43
N LEU A 428 11.09 -7.51 3.37
CA LEU A 428 10.65 -7.28 2.01
C LEU A 428 9.58 -8.33 1.68
N MET A 429 8.33 -7.92 1.50
CA MET A 429 7.24 -8.79 1.09
C MET A 429 6.93 -8.51 -0.37
N SER A 430 7.06 -9.49 -1.26
CA SER A 430 6.94 -9.22 -2.69
C SER A 430 6.17 -10.28 -3.45
N TRP A 431 5.57 -9.88 -4.55
CA TRP A 431 5.08 -10.73 -5.64
C TRP A 431 5.65 -10.12 -6.92
N CYS A 432 6.96 -10.26 -7.10
CA CYS A 432 7.69 -9.50 -8.11
C CYS A 432 8.22 -10.37 -9.25
N VAL A 433 8.16 -11.70 -9.12
CA VAL A 433 8.77 -12.62 -10.06
C VAL A 433 7.86 -13.82 -10.32
N GLU A 434 8.00 -14.44 -11.49
CA GLU A 434 7.39 -15.74 -11.79
C GLU A 434 8.16 -16.90 -11.15
N GLU A 435 7.56 -18.09 -11.15
CA GLU A 435 8.18 -19.30 -10.58
C GLU A 435 9.59 -19.57 -11.13
N PRO A 436 9.88 -19.51 -12.45
CA PRO A 436 11.22 -19.78 -12.98
C PRO A 436 12.30 -18.81 -12.46
N HIS A 437 11.90 -17.60 -12.10
CA HIS A 437 12.79 -16.52 -11.64
C HIS A 437 12.95 -16.51 -10.12
N ARG A 438 12.05 -17.17 -9.39
CA ARG A 438 11.89 -17.03 -7.94
C ARG A 438 13.12 -17.49 -7.15
N HIS A 439 13.66 -18.67 -7.47
CA HIS A 439 14.86 -19.18 -6.79
C HIS A 439 16.06 -18.26 -7.05
N LEU A 440 16.29 -17.83 -8.30
CA LEU A 440 17.42 -16.95 -8.63
C LEU A 440 17.31 -15.62 -7.91
N PHE A 441 16.12 -15.04 -7.85
CA PHE A 441 15.84 -13.81 -7.11
C PHE A 441 16.19 -13.96 -5.62
N LEU A 442 15.63 -14.98 -4.95
CA LEU A 442 15.89 -15.24 -3.53
C LEU A 442 17.38 -15.50 -3.26
N SER A 443 18.04 -16.27 -4.13
CA SER A 443 19.48 -16.54 -4.03
C SER A 443 20.32 -15.27 -4.14
N HIS A 444 20.02 -14.40 -5.13
CA HIS A 444 20.75 -13.16 -5.33
C HIS A 444 20.60 -12.19 -4.16
N ILE A 445 19.37 -12.01 -3.67
CA ILE A 445 19.12 -11.05 -2.59
C ILE A 445 19.66 -11.56 -1.25
N MET A 446 19.51 -12.85 -0.93
CA MET A 446 20.09 -13.43 0.29
C MET A 446 21.62 -13.32 0.29
N ARG A 447 22.27 -13.62 -0.84
CA ARG A 447 23.73 -13.49 -0.98
C ARG A 447 24.21 -12.05 -0.80
N LEU A 448 23.46 -11.07 -1.31
CA LEU A 448 23.82 -9.66 -1.20
C LEU A 448 23.85 -9.17 0.25
N PHE A 449 22.93 -9.65 1.09
CA PHE A 449 22.87 -9.29 2.51
C PHE A 449 23.75 -10.17 3.42
N THR A 450 24.50 -11.13 2.87
CA THR A 450 25.51 -11.90 3.63
C THR A 450 26.92 -11.32 3.56
N ILE A 451 27.13 -10.27 2.77
CA ILE A 451 28.36 -9.46 2.71
C ILE A 451 28.48 -8.66 4.01
#